data_AF-R6IMP8-F1
#
_entry.id   AF-R6IMP8-F1
#
_cell.length_a   1.000
_cell.length_b   1.000
_cell.length_c   1.000
_cell.angle_alpha   90.00
_cell.angle_beta   90.00
_cell.angle_gamma   90.00
#
_symmetry.space_group_name_H-M   'P 1'
#
loop_
_entity.id
_entity.type
_entity.pdbx_description
1 polymer ?
#
loop_
_entity_poly.entity_id
_entity_poly.type
_entity_poly.pdbx_seq_one_letter_code
_entity_poly.pdbx_strand_id
1 'polypeptide(L)'
;MKLSDLPDIEFVSADEQEILSDIIKLYTEITGRTLAQGDPVRLFLCVIAAIILMLCNKINYTGKQNLLRYSAGANLDHLGVLVGAERIGAKASVTTIKITLSEVRSVATNIPAGTRATAGDNVFFAIDQDATVIAGQLDVSVAATCTVAGVLGNGYLPGEINKIVDPIPYVAGMVNTTTSEGGSDVESDDSLREAIREAPEGFSVAGPVGEYIKIAKRASSLIVDVSVISPEPGQVLITPLLVGGGIPGKEMLDIVEAACSDKSVRPLTDHVRVAAPEVVDYDLTLTYYLDRANEAKSVAVQSAVAKAVEDYIDWQKSKLGRDINPDELICLIKNAGAKRAVISSPTFRIVADNHVAIAENVNVTFGGLENE
;
A
#
# COMPACT_ATOMS: atom_id res chain seq x y z
N MET A 1 3.40 19.89 -26.42
CA MET A 1 3.66 21.27 -25.98
C MET A 1 4.25 21.18 -24.58
N LYS A 2 5.40 21.78 -24.28
CA LYS A 2 5.96 21.70 -22.92
C LYS A 2 5.14 22.58 -21.99
N LEU A 3 5.03 22.24 -20.70
CA LEU A 3 4.34 23.10 -19.72
C LEU A 3 4.96 24.50 -19.66
N SER A 4 6.26 24.62 -19.92
CA SER A 4 6.98 25.89 -20.02
C SER A 4 6.45 26.82 -21.12
N ASP A 5 5.88 26.24 -22.18
CA ASP A 5 5.49 26.96 -23.39
C ASP A 5 4.08 27.57 -23.31
N LEU A 6 3.34 27.25 -22.24
CA LEU A 6 2.01 27.81 -22.01
C LEU A 6 2.11 29.32 -21.71
N PRO A 7 1.14 30.13 -22.17
CA PRO A 7 1.06 31.54 -21.74
C PRO A 7 0.90 31.62 -20.22
N ASP A 8 1.37 32.71 -19.61
CA ASP A 8 1.06 32.95 -18.20
C ASP A 8 -0.45 33.15 -18.03
N ILE A 9 -0.99 32.69 -16.91
CA ILE A 9 -2.43 32.76 -16.63
C ILE A 9 -2.66 33.77 -15.52
N GLU A 10 -3.57 34.71 -15.75
CA GLU A 10 -4.08 35.62 -14.73
C GLU A 10 -5.59 35.36 -14.59
N PHE A 11 -6.05 35.06 -13.38
CA PHE A 11 -7.45 34.73 -13.10
C PHE A 11 -8.28 35.99 -12.84
N VAL A 12 -7.68 36.98 -12.18
CA VAL A 12 -8.28 38.29 -11.89
C VAL A 12 -7.22 39.37 -12.10
N SER A 13 -7.60 40.50 -12.68
CA SER A 13 -6.69 41.65 -12.81
C SER A 13 -6.24 42.10 -11.41
N ALA A 14 -4.93 42.19 -11.22
CA ALA A 14 -4.31 42.80 -10.05
C ALA A 14 -3.67 44.16 -10.40
N ASP A 15 -4.34 44.96 -11.25
CA ASP A 15 -3.91 46.32 -11.56
C ASP A 15 -4.43 47.32 -10.51
N GLU A 16 -3.51 48.04 -9.87
CA GLU A 16 -3.84 49.00 -8.80
C GLU A 16 -4.71 50.17 -9.31
N GLN A 17 -4.46 50.64 -10.54
CA GLN A 17 -5.15 51.80 -11.08
C GLN A 17 -6.59 51.45 -11.47
N GLU A 18 -6.80 50.28 -12.06
CA GLU A 18 -8.11 49.73 -12.40
C GLU A 18 -8.95 49.56 -11.13
N ILE A 19 -8.41 48.89 -10.11
CA ILE A 19 -9.08 48.66 -8.82
C ILE A 19 -9.44 49.99 -8.15
N LEU A 20 -8.51 50.94 -8.07
CA LEU A 20 -8.76 52.24 -7.46
C LEU A 20 -9.81 53.05 -8.23
N SER A 21 -9.74 53.03 -9.57
CA SER A 21 -10.71 53.67 -10.45
C SER A 21 -12.12 53.15 -10.17
N ASP A 22 -12.27 51.82 -10.08
CA ASP A 22 -13.57 51.20 -9.91
C ASP A 22 -14.17 51.45 -8.52
N ILE A 23 -13.34 51.47 -7.48
CA ILE A 23 -13.77 51.85 -6.12
C ILE A 23 -14.24 53.31 -6.09
N ILE A 24 -13.51 54.22 -6.74
CA ILE A 24 -13.88 55.65 -6.79
C ILE A 24 -15.17 55.85 -7.59
N LYS A 25 -15.34 55.14 -8.72
CA LYS A 25 -16.57 55.16 -9.51
C LYS A 25 -17.75 54.69 -8.65
N LEU A 26 -17.64 53.54 -8.00
CA LEU A 26 -18.68 52.98 -7.13
C LEU A 26 -19.04 53.93 -5.99
N TYR A 27 -18.04 54.54 -5.34
CA TYR A 27 -18.27 55.56 -4.32
C TYR A 27 -19.07 56.76 -4.87
N THR A 28 -18.69 57.25 -6.05
CA THR A 28 -19.32 58.39 -6.70
C THR A 28 -20.77 58.07 -7.09
N GLU A 29 -21.03 56.87 -7.61
CA GLU A 29 -22.36 56.39 -7.97
C GLU A 29 -23.29 56.29 -6.75
N ILE A 30 -22.79 55.77 -5.63
CA ILE A 30 -23.60 55.60 -4.41
C ILE A 30 -23.86 56.92 -3.69
N THR A 31 -22.84 57.80 -3.61
CA THR A 31 -22.91 59.02 -2.80
C THR A 31 -23.28 60.27 -3.57
N GLY A 32 -23.16 60.25 -4.91
CA GLY A 32 -23.26 61.42 -5.77
C GLY A 32 -22.10 62.43 -5.62
N ARG A 33 -21.08 62.11 -4.82
CA ARG A 33 -19.95 63.02 -4.52
C ARG A 33 -18.70 62.63 -5.29
N THR A 34 -18.08 63.60 -5.95
CA THR A 34 -16.75 63.47 -6.56
C THR A 34 -15.64 63.77 -5.54
N LEU A 35 -14.51 63.07 -5.65
CA LEU A 35 -13.39 63.18 -4.72
C LEU A 35 -12.18 63.83 -5.40
N ALA A 36 -11.66 64.91 -4.80
CA ALA A 36 -10.40 65.53 -5.22
C ALA A 36 -9.19 64.70 -4.78
N GLN A 37 -8.01 64.98 -5.35
CA GLN A 37 -6.78 64.22 -5.03
C GLN A 37 -6.37 64.32 -3.56
N GLY A 38 -6.61 65.46 -2.91
CA GLY A 38 -6.29 65.69 -1.49
C GLY A 38 -7.41 65.33 -0.51
N ASP A 39 -8.49 64.69 -0.96
CA ASP A 39 -9.64 64.36 -0.10
C ASP A 39 -9.29 63.24 0.90
N PRO A 40 -9.51 63.41 2.21
CA PRO A 40 -9.25 62.35 3.20
C PRO A 40 -10.01 61.06 2.92
N VAL A 41 -11.20 61.13 2.31
CA VAL A 41 -11.97 59.94 1.92
C VAL A 41 -11.24 59.17 0.82
N ARG A 42 -10.58 59.87 -0.11
CA ARG A 42 -9.78 59.23 -1.15
C ARG A 42 -8.64 58.41 -0.53
N LEU A 43 -7.97 58.95 0.50
CA LEU A 43 -6.91 58.21 1.21
C LEU A 43 -7.45 56.92 1.83
N PHE A 44 -8.64 56.97 2.43
CA PHE A 44 -9.31 55.78 2.96
C PHE A 44 -9.65 54.76 1.86
N LEU A 45 -10.16 55.21 0.71
CA LEU A 45 -10.41 54.33 -0.45
C LEU A 45 -9.12 53.72 -1.01
N CYS A 46 -7.99 54.42 -0.98
CA CYS A 46 -6.69 53.84 -1.35
C CYS A 46 -6.28 52.69 -0.43
N VAL A 47 -6.57 52.77 0.88
CA VAL A 47 -6.32 51.65 1.81
C VAL A 47 -7.17 50.43 1.42
N ILE A 48 -8.45 50.65 1.07
CA ILE A 48 -9.33 49.57 0.59
C ILE A 48 -8.80 48.99 -0.73
N ALA A 49 -8.37 49.84 -1.67
CA ALA A 49 -7.79 49.41 -2.94
C ALA A 49 -6.55 48.52 -2.74
N ALA A 50 -5.66 48.89 -1.81
CA ALA A 50 -4.49 48.09 -1.47
C ALA A 50 -4.87 46.71 -0.90
N ILE A 51 -5.90 46.65 -0.04
CA ILE A 51 -6.41 45.36 0.49
C ILE A 51 -6.98 44.51 -0.66
N ILE A 52 -7.78 45.10 -1.55
CA ILE A 52 -8.35 44.39 -2.70
C ILE A 52 -7.25 43.91 -3.64
N LEU A 53 -6.23 44.72 -3.92
CA LEU A 53 -5.06 44.33 -4.70
C LEU A 53 -4.35 43.11 -4.10
N MET A 54 -4.14 43.10 -2.77
CA MET A 54 -3.57 41.94 -2.08
C MET A 54 -4.48 40.70 -2.18
N LEU A 55 -5.79 40.88 -2.15
CA LEU A 55 -6.75 39.79 -2.34
C LEU A 55 -6.72 39.26 -3.77
N CYS A 56 -6.69 40.12 -4.81
CA CYS A 56 -6.54 39.72 -6.20
C CYS A 56 -5.26 38.91 -6.42
N ASN A 57 -4.13 39.37 -5.86
CA ASN A 57 -2.86 38.63 -5.89
C ASN A 57 -2.97 37.26 -5.21
N LYS A 58 -3.64 37.18 -4.05
CA LYS A 58 -3.90 35.89 -3.38
C LYS A 58 -4.80 34.97 -4.18
N ILE A 59 -5.83 35.51 -4.85
CA ILE A 59 -6.70 34.74 -5.75
C ILE A 59 -5.89 34.19 -6.92
N ASN A 60 -5.07 35.02 -7.58
CA ASN A 60 -4.18 34.57 -8.65
C ASN A 60 -3.22 33.48 -8.19
N TYR A 61 -2.55 33.66 -7.04
CA TYR A 61 -1.68 32.64 -6.46
C TYR A 61 -2.43 31.33 -6.20
N THR A 62 -3.60 31.41 -5.56
CA THR A 62 -4.41 30.23 -5.21
C THR A 62 -4.94 29.52 -6.46
N GLY A 63 -5.40 30.26 -7.46
CA GLY A 63 -5.80 29.71 -8.75
C GLY A 63 -4.64 28.99 -9.45
N LYS A 64 -3.45 29.62 -9.47
CA LYS A 64 -2.22 29.02 -10.02
C LYS A 64 -1.83 27.73 -9.29
N GLN A 65 -2.01 27.62 -7.98
CA GLN A 65 -1.70 26.39 -7.22
C GLN A 65 -2.55 25.17 -7.62
N ASN A 66 -3.68 25.36 -8.31
CA ASN A 66 -4.48 24.26 -8.86
C ASN A 66 -4.00 23.77 -10.24
N LEU A 67 -3.01 24.43 -10.83
CA LEU A 67 -2.46 24.10 -12.13
C LEU A 67 -1.05 23.52 -11.98
N LEU A 68 -0.82 22.36 -12.58
CA LEU A 68 0.44 21.61 -12.48
C LEU A 68 1.69 22.46 -12.75
N ARG A 69 1.61 23.43 -13.66
CA ARG A 69 2.72 24.33 -14.00
C ARG A 69 3.23 25.14 -12.80
N TYR A 70 2.33 25.63 -11.96
CA TYR A 70 2.65 26.63 -10.94
C TYR A 70 2.53 26.10 -9.52
N SER A 71 1.89 24.95 -9.33
CA SER A 71 1.80 24.29 -8.03
C SER A 71 3.19 23.96 -7.48
N ALA A 72 3.33 24.12 -6.17
CA ALA A 72 4.55 23.86 -5.41
C ALA A 72 4.22 23.23 -4.04
N GLY A 73 5.18 22.54 -3.44
CA GLY A 73 5.05 21.85 -2.16
C GLY A 73 3.79 20.98 -2.06
N ALA A 74 3.06 21.11 -0.94
CA ALA A 74 1.88 20.27 -0.64
C ALA A 74 0.76 20.35 -1.70
N ASN A 75 0.59 21.48 -2.38
CA ASN A 75 -0.42 21.60 -3.44
C ASN A 75 -0.04 20.73 -4.65
N LEU A 76 1.26 20.69 -5.01
CA LEU A 76 1.76 19.82 -6.07
C LEU A 76 1.62 18.34 -5.67
N ASP A 77 1.88 18.02 -4.40
CA ASP A 77 1.70 16.66 -3.86
C ASP A 77 0.25 16.19 -4.01
N HIS A 78 -0.72 17.04 -3.67
CA HIS A 78 -2.15 16.74 -3.85
C HIS A 78 -2.54 16.53 -5.31
N LEU A 79 -1.93 17.26 -6.25
CA LEU A 79 -2.16 17.02 -7.68
C LEU A 79 -1.59 15.67 -8.12
N GLY A 80 -0.45 15.26 -7.58
CA GLY A 80 0.16 13.98 -7.94
C GLY A 80 -0.63 12.76 -7.51
N VAL A 81 -1.29 12.82 -6.34
CA VAL A 81 -2.18 11.74 -5.86
C VAL A 81 -3.28 11.40 -6.87
N LEU A 82 -3.78 12.39 -7.63
CA LEU A 82 -4.84 12.17 -8.62
C LEU A 82 -4.43 11.21 -9.75
N VAL A 83 -3.12 11.09 -10.01
CA VAL A 83 -2.55 10.26 -11.06
C VAL A 83 -1.62 9.17 -10.53
N GLY A 84 -1.59 8.97 -9.21
CA GLY A 84 -0.73 7.96 -8.56
C GLY A 84 0.77 8.31 -8.57
N ALA A 85 1.11 9.59 -8.69
CA ALA A 85 2.49 10.08 -8.56
C ALA A 85 2.69 10.68 -7.17
N GLU A 86 3.53 10.05 -6.36
CA GLU A 86 3.83 10.49 -4.99
C GLU A 86 5.26 10.99 -4.89
N ARG A 87 5.48 12.02 -4.06
CA ARG A 87 6.81 12.58 -3.84
C ARG A 87 7.72 11.55 -3.19
N ILE A 88 8.90 11.36 -3.79
CA ILE A 88 9.90 10.48 -3.20
C ILE A 88 10.50 11.17 -1.97
N GLY A 89 10.32 10.55 -0.81
CA GLY A 89 10.94 10.98 0.44
C GLY A 89 12.46 10.81 0.44
N ALA A 90 13.13 11.46 1.39
CA ALA A 90 14.57 11.29 1.57
C ALA A 90 14.90 9.82 1.86
N LYS A 91 15.97 9.30 1.24
CA LYS A 91 16.48 7.94 1.45
C LYS A 91 17.80 7.99 2.18
N ALA A 92 17.99 7.05 3.09
CA ALA A 92 19.29 6.83 3.74
C ALA A 92 20.20 6.02 2.82
N SER A 93 21.50 6.30 2.91
CA SER A 93 22.52 5.51 2.22
C SER A 93 22.65 4.12 2.83
N VAL A 94 22.97 3.14 2.01
CA VAL A 94 23.19 1.74 2.40
C VAL A 94 24.63 1.32 2.13
N THR A 95 25.11 0.34 2.88
CA THR A 95 26.41 -0.31 2.68
C THR A 95 26.36 -1.75 3.19
N THR A 96 27.36 -2.56 2.87
CA THR A 96 27.54 -3.89 3.47
C THR A 96 28.62 -3.82 4.54
N ILE A 97 28.31 -4.27 5.75
CA ILE A 97 29.25 -4.35 6.87
C ILE A 97 29.65 -5.81 7.10
N LYS A 98 30.95 -6.06 7.12
CA LYS A 98 31.56 -7.29 7.59
C LYS A 98 31.79 -7.20 9.10
N ILE A 99 31.14 -8.09 9.84
CA ILE A 99 31.28 -8.24 11.29
C ILE A 99 32.27 -9.37 11.54
N THR A 100 33.30 -9.12 12.36
CA THR A 100 34.36 -10.09 12.68
C THR A 100 34.40 -10.33 14.19
N LEU A 101 34.41 -11.60 14.60
CA LEU A 101 34.58 -11.99 16.00
C LEU A 101 36.04 -11.91 16.43
N SER A 102 36.29 -11.82 17.74
CA SER A 102 37.63 -11.80 18.34
C SER A 102 38.34 -13.15 18.21
N GLU A 103 37.58 -14.24 18.14
CA GLU A 103 38.06 -15.61 17.96
C GLU A 103 36.94 -16.48 17.35
N VAL A 104 37.32 -17.61 16.76
CA VAL A 104 36.35 -18.60 16.26
C VAL A 104 35.67 -19.26 17.45
N ARG A 105 34.33 -19.33 17.44
CA ARG A 105 33.54 -19.87 18.54
C ARG A 105 32.88 -21.20 18.17
N SER A 106 32.70 -22.07 19.17
CA SER A 106 31.99 -23.36 19.04
C SER A 106 30.46 -23.23 19.12
N VAL A 107 29.96 -22.02 19.40
CA VAL A 107 28.53 -21.67 19.42
C VAL A 107 28.27 -20.47 18.52
N ALA A 108 27.06 -20.38 17.96
CA ALA A 108 26.66 -19.23 17.17
C ALA A 108 26.64 -17.94 18.01
N THR A 109 27.03 -16.82 17.41
CA THR A 109 26.97 -15.48 18.01
C THR A 109 25.99 -14.62 17.24
N ASN A 110 24.94 -14.16 17.91
CA ASN A 110 23.90 -13.32 17.33
C ASN A 110 24.21 -11.85 17.60
N ILE A 111 24.10 -11.03 16.56
CA ILE A 111 24.21 -9.59 16.57
C ILE A 111 22.83 -9.04 16.21
N PRO A 112 22.13 -8.34 17.11
CA PRO A 112 20.77 -7.87 16.86
C PRO A 112 20.72 -6.78 15.79
N ALA A 113 19.65 -6.76 15.02
CA ALA A 113 19.28 -5.66 14.14
C ALA A 113 19.36 -4.32 14.89
N GLY A 114 19.81 -3.27 14.21
CA GLY A 114 19.99 -1.96 14.81
C GLY A 114 21.35 -1.70 15.45
N THR A 115 22.25 -2.70 15.54
CA THR A 115 23.63 -2.50 16.01
C THR A 115 24.39 -1.53 15.10
N ARG A 116 25.04 -0.50 15.67
CA ARG A 116 25.62 0.61 14.90
C ARG A 116 27.15 0.58 14.75
N ALA A 117 27.62 1.05 13.61
CA ALA A 117 29.01 1.38 13.31
C ALA A 117 29.18 2.81 12.74
N THR A 118 30.38 3.37 12.81
CA THR A 118 30.72 4.73 12.36
C THR A 118 32.17 4.85 11.89
N ALA A 119 32.47 5.88 11.09
CA ALA A 119 33.84 6.33 10.82
C ALA A 119 34.42 7.20 11.96
N GLY A 120 33.56 7.65 12.89
CA GLY A 120 33.91 8.51 14.03
C GLY A 120 33.66 10.00 13.78
N ASP A 121 32.83 10.32 12.82
CA ASP A 121 32.36 11.65 12.42
C ASP A 121 30.89 11.90 12.84
N ASN A 122 30.36 11.07 13.73
CA ASN A 122 28.96 11.07 14.20
C ASN A 122 27.92 10.73 13.11
N VAL A 123 28.33 10.12 11.99
CA VAL A 123 27.42 9.44 11.06
C VAL A 123 27.38 7.96 11.41
N PHE A 124 26.19 7.41 11.60
CA PHE A 124 26.00 6.05 12.10
C PHE A 124 25.29 5.17 11.07
N PHE A 125 25.72 3.91 10.95
CA PHE A 125 25.11 2.89 10.13
C PHE A 125 24.65 1.75 11.01
N ALA A 126 23.37 1.42 10.96
CA ALA A 126 22.76 0.33 11.72
C ALA A 126 22.55 -0.89 10.81
N ILE A 127 22.80 -2.09 11.30
CA ILE A 127 22.52 -3.31 10.52
C ILE A 127 21.01 -3.55 10.41
N ASP A 128 20.55 -3.96 9.23
CA ASP A 128 19.11 -3.96 8.89
C ASP A 128 18.34 -5.15 9.49
N GLN A 129 19.05 -6.25 9.77
CA GLN A 129 18.50 -7.49 10.29
C GLN A 129 19.49 -8.16 11.25
N ASP A 130 18.99 -9.10 12.06
CA ASP A 130 19.83 -9.90 12.94
C ASP A 130 20.91 -10.62 12.12
N ALA A 131 22.17 -10.43 12.48
CA ALA A 131 23.30 -11.11 11.87
C ALA A 131 23.77 -12.24 12.80
N THR A 132 23.95 -13.43 12.26
CA THR A 132 24.42 -14.60 13.03
C THR A 132 25.73 -15.09 12.48
N VAL A 133 26.80 -15.02 13.28
CA VAL A 133 28.05 -15.74 13.00
C VAL A 133 27.88 -17.15 13.53
N ILE A 134 27.68 -18.11 12.62
CA ILE A 134 27.50 -19.53 12.98
C ILE A 134 28.78 -20.13 13.59
N ALA A 135 28.63 -21.21 14.36
CA ALA A 135 29.77 -21.90 14.97
C ALA A 135 30.82 -22.30 13.91
N GLY A 136 32.10 -22.07 14.21
CA GLY A 136 33.22 -22.36 13.31
C GLY A 136 33.53 -21.27 12.27
N GLN A 137 32.69 -20.24 12.14
CA GLN A 137 32.98 -19.05 11.31
C GLN A 137 33.58 -17.93 12.17
N LEU A 138 34.39 -17.06 11.55
CA LEU A 138 34.96 -15.88 12.21
C LEU A 138 34.21 -14.59 11.87
N ASP A 139 33.49 -14.57 10.75
CA ASP A 139 32.86 -13.36 10.23
C ASP A 139 31.55 -13.61 9.49
N VAL A 140 30.77 -12.55 9.32
CA VAL A 140 29.54 -12.52 8.52
C VAL A 140 29.37 -11.13 7.90
N SER A 141 28.81 -11.06 6.69
CA SER A 141 28.46 -9.79 6.03
C SER A 141 26.96 -9.54 6.11
N VAL A 142 26.57 -8.31 6.43
CA VAL A 142 25.17 -7.90 6.55
C VAL A 142 24.96 -6.51 5.96
N ALA A 143 23.77 -6.24 5.43
CA ALA A 143 23.39 -4.91 4.99
C ALA A 143 23.22 -3.96 6.19
N ALA A 144 23.62 -2.71 5.99
CA ALA A 144 23.51 -1.67 6.98
C ALA A 144 23.06 -0.35 6.32
N THR A 145 22.17 0.35 7.01
CA THR A 145 21.58 1.61 6.56
C THR A 145 22.01 2.75 7.47
N CYS A 146 22.31 3.91 6.89
CA CYS A 146 22.59 5.12 7.66
C CYS A 146 21.38 5.51 8.51
N THR A 147 21.59 5.91 9.76
CA THR A 147 20.50 6.30 10.67
C THR A 147 19.86 7.64 10.29
N VAL A 148 20.48 8.40 9.38
CA VAL A 148 19.99 9.68 8.88
C VAL A 148 19.73 9.57 7.39
N ALA A 149 18.50 9.85 6.97
CA ALA A 149 18.14 9.96 5.56
C ALA A 149 18.76 11.22 4.92
N GLY A 150 19.06 11.15 3.63
CA GLY A 150 19.75 12.23 2.90
C GLY A 150 21.11 11.81 2.38
N VAL A 151 21.83 12.78 1.81
CA VAL A 151 23.12 12.53 1.14
C VAL A 151 24.31 12.36 2.08
N LEU A 152 24.15 12.67 3.38
CA LEU A 152 25.24 12.69 4.36
C LEU A 152 25.96 11.34 4.51
N GLY A 153 25.23 10.23 4.38
CA GLY A 153 25.81 8.89 4.51
C GLY A 153 26.48 8.37 3.23
N ASN A 154 26.53 9.13 2.15
CA ASN A 154 27.14 8.65 0.90
C ASN A 154 28.66 8.80 0.88
N GLY A 155 29.33 7.91 0.16
CA GLY A 155 30.73 8.07 -0.25
C GLY A 155 31.77 7.53 0.73
N TYR A 156 31.38 6.86 1.81
CA TYR A 156 32.34 6.18 2.69
C TYR A 156 32.96 5.00 1.96
N LEU A 157 34.26 5.05 1.71
CA LEU A 157 35.00 4.00 1.03
C LEU A 157 35.09 2.73 1.88
N PRO A 158 35.29 1.54 1.29
CA PRO A 158 35.50 0.31 2.04
C PRO A 158 36.60 0.47 3.10
N GLY A 159 36.29 0.13 4.35
CA GLY A 159 37.21 0.26 5.48
C GLY A 159 37.09 1.53 6.31
N GLU A 160 36.36 2.55 5.84
CA GLU A 160 36.23 3.83 6.56
C GLU A 160 35.24 3.76 7.73
N ILE A 161 34.13 3.03 7.58
CA ILE A 161 33.21 2.74 8.68
C ILE A 161 33.80 1.56 9.43
N ASN A 162 34.51 1.82 10.53
CA ASN A 162 35.31 0.80 11.23
C ASN A 162 35.24 0.84 12.77
N LYS A 163 34.44 1.74 13.35
CA LYS A 163 34.25 1.85 14.81
C LYS A 163 32.88 1.32 15.21
N ILE A 164 32.86 0.43 16.19
CA ILE A 164 31.62 -0.09 16.79
C ILE A 164 31.08 0.95 17.78
N VAL A 165 29.81 1.29 17.65
CA VAL A 165 29.13 2.26 18.53
C VAL A 165 28.45 1.54 19.69
N ASP A 166 27.83 0.39 19.41
CA ASP A 166 27.11 -0.44 20.37
C ASP A 166 27.91 -1.76 20.59
N PRO A 167 28.78 -1.84 21.62
CA PRO A 167 29.63 -3.01 21.80
C PRO A 167 28.84 -4.28 22.11
N ILE A 168 29.16 -5.35 21.40
CA ILE A 168 28.56 -6.69 21.59
C ILE A 168 29.66 -7.65 22.02
N PRO A 169 29.41 -8.53 23.01
CA PRO A 169 30.37 -9.54 23.42
C PRO A 169 30.94 -10.32 22.24
N TYR A 170 32.26 -10.52 22.25
CA TYR A 170 33.03 -11.28 21.26
C TYR A 170 33.13 -10.66 19.85
N VAL A 171 32.44 -9.55 19.54
CA VAL A 171 32.60 -8.84 18.27
C VAL A 171 33.85 -7.95 18.34
N ALA A 172 34.84 -8.22 17.48
CA ALA A 172 36.09 -7.45 17.41
C ALA A 172 36.04 -6.27 16.44
N GLY A 173 35.25 -6.37 15.37
CA GLY A 173 35.20 -5.33 14.34
C GLY A 173 33.93 -5.36 13.52
N MET A 174 33.49 -4.18 13.11
CA MET A 174 32.44 -3.96 12.11
C MET A 174 33.02 -3.03 11.07
N VAL A 175 33.21 -3.52 9.85
CA VAL A 175 33.88 -2.78 8.79
C VAL A 175 33.06 -2.81 7.50
N ASN A 176 32.80 -1.66 6.89
CA ASN A 176 32.12 -1.65 5.59
C ASN A 176 33.02 -2.24 4.48
N THR A 177 32.46 -3.11 3.65
CA THR A 177 33.15 -3.76 2.52
C THR A 177 32.81 -3.12 1.18
N THR A 178 31.72 -2.34 1.11
CA THR A 178 31.31 -1.60 -0.08
C THR A 178 31.30 -0.11 0.22
N THR A 179 31.44 0.70 -0.83
CA THR A 179 31.21 2.14 -0.71
C THR A 179 29.76 2.38 -0.31
N SER A 180 29.50 3.30 0.61
CA SER A 180 28.13 3.66 0.97
C SER A 180 27.48 4.53 -0.12
N GLU A 181 26.23 4.22 -0.50
CA GLU A 181 25.54 4.90 -1.59
C GLU A 181 24.01 4.81 -1.45
N GLY A 182 23.27 5.47 -2.33
CA GLY A 182 21.79 5.42 -2.37
C GLY A 182 21.08 6.42 -1.45
N GLY A 183 21.83 7.21 -0.66
CA GLY A 183 21.27 8.31 0.13
C GLY A 183 20.85 9.47 -0.76
N SER A 184 19.66 10.01 -0.56
CA SER A 184 19.14 11.14 -1.33
C SER A 184 18.24 12.02 -0.48
N ASP A 185 18.20 13.31 -0.78
CA ASP A 185 17.25 14.23 -0.15
C ASP A 185 15.84 14.01 -0.71
N VAL A 186 14.87 14.73 -0.14
CA VAL A 186 13.49 14.74 -0.64
C VAL A 186 13.46 15.24 -2.09
N GLU A 187 12.63 14.60 -2.91
CA GLU A 187 12.45 14.98 -4.30
C GLU A 187 11.99 16.44 -4.47
N SER A 188 12.56 17.12 -5.47
CA SER A 188 12.22 18.51 -5.79
C SER A 188 10.87 18.66 -6.49
N ASP A 189 10.26 19.84 -6.41
CA ASP A 189 9.00 20.14 -7.10
C ASP A 189 9.12 19.99 -8.62
N ASP A 190 10.28 20.28 -9.20
CA ASP A 190 10.50 20.14 -10.65
C ASP A 190 10.51 18.67 -11.08
N SER A 191 11.16 17.80 -10.30
CA SER A 191 11.16 16.35 -10.54
C SER A 191 9.76 15.77 -10.40
N LEU A 192 9.07 16.09 -9.30
CA LEU A 192 7.72 15.61 -9.06
C LEU A 192 6.75 16.10 -10.14
N ARG A 193 6.87 17.35 -10.59
CA ARG A 193 6.01 17.89 -11.66
C ARG A 193 6.15 17.13 -12.97
N GLU A 194 7.36 16.76 -13.34
CA GLU A 194 7.59 15.93 -14.53
C GLU A 194 7.05 14.51 -14.33
N ALA A 195 7.25 13.91 -13.14
CA ALA A 195 6.66 12.61 -12.81
C ALA A 195 5.12 12.63 -12.91
N ILE A 196 4.45 13.66 -12.40
CA ILE A 196 3.00 13.85 -12.51
C ILE A 196 2.57 14.01 -13.97
N ARG A 197 3.34 14.75 -14.77
CA ARG A 197 3.07 14.93 -16.21
C ARG A 197 3.15 13.61 -16.97
N GLU A 198 4.06 12.73 -16.58
CA GLU A 198 4.33 11.44 -17.24
C GLU A 198 3.46 10.30 -16.70
N ALA A 199 2.97 10.38 -15.46
CA ALA A 199 2.17 9.33 -14.81
C ALA A 199 1.01 8.79 -15.67
N PRO A 200 0.26 9.60 -16.46
CA PRO A 200 -0.79 9.08 -17.33
C PRO A 200 -0.31 8.07 -18.38
N GLU A 201 0.96 8.11 -18.80
CA GLU A 201 1.53 7.11 -19.72
C GLU A 201 1.63 5.71 -19.09
N GLY A 202 1.64 5.64 -17.75
CA GLY A 202 1.60 4.38 -16.99
C GLY A 202 0.19 3.80 -16.84
N PHE A 203 -0.86 4.52 -17.23
CA PHE A 203 -2.21 3.97 -17.21
C PHE A 203 -2.36 2.91 -18.30
N SER A 204 -2.51 1.65 -17.87
CA SER A 204 -2.74 0.55 -18.80
C SER A 204 -4.05 0.74 -19.55
N VAL A 205 -3.95 1.00 -20.85
CA VAL A 205 -5.05 0.89 -21.82
C VAL A 205 -5.33 -0.57 -22.22
N ALA A 206 -4.49 -1.50 -21.76
CA ALA A 206 -4.50 -2.92 -22.12
C ALA A 206 -5.33 -3.77 -21.13
N GLY A 207 -6.34 -3.20 -20.48
CA GLY A 207 -7.30 -3.96 -19.67
C GLY A 207 -6.65 -4.69 -18.49
N PRO A 208 -6.19 -3.99 -17.44
CA PRO A 208 -5.59 -4.66 -16.29
C PRO A 208 -6.58 -5.64 -15.65
N VAL A 209 -6.06 -6.66 -14.96
CA VAL A 209 -6.84 -7.68 -14.22
C VAL A 209 -8.00 -7.06 -13.42
N GLY A 210 -7.75 -5.94 -12.74
CA GLY A 210 -8.76 -5.24 -11.93
C GLY A 210 -9.95 -4.67 -12.72
N GLU A 211 -9.76 -4.32 -13.99
CA GLU A 211 -10.83 -3.79 -14.85
C GLU A 211 -11.84 -4.88 -15.18
N TYR A 212 -11.34 -6.06 -15.59
CA TYR A 212 -12.18 -7.23 -15.84
C TYR A 212 -12.91 -7.70 -14.57
N ILE A 213 -12.22 -7.75 -13.43
CA ILE A 213 -12.86 -8.08 -12.14
C ILE A 213 -14.00 -7.11 -11.83
N LYS A 214 -13.77 -5.79 -11.98
CA LYS A 214 -14.76 -4.75 -11.72
C LYS A 214 -15.98 -4.90 -12.62
N ILE A 215 -15.78 -5.11 -13.92
CA ILE A 215 -16.86 -5.22 -14.91
C ILE A 215 -17.66 -6.51 -14.67
N ALA A 216 -16.98 -7.65 -14.46
CA ALA A 216 -17.62 -8.92 -14.14
C ALA A 216 -18.47 -8.82 -12.86
N LYS A 217 -17.95 -8.21 -11.77
CA LYS A 217 -18.73 -7.99 -10.54
C LYS A 217 -19.92 -7.06 -10.74
N ARG A 218 -19.87 -6.13 -11.69
CA ARG A 218 -21.00 -5.24 -12.02
C ARG A 218 -22.06 -5.88 -12.91
N ALA A 219 -21.74 -7.01 -13.54
CA ALA A 219 -22.69 -7.74 -14.38
C ALA A 219 -23.85 -8.34 -13.56
N SER A 220 -23.62 -8.66 -12.27
CA SER A 220 -24.66 -9.10 -11.35
C SER A 220 -24.26 -8.90 -9.88
N SER A 221 -25.20 -8.48 -9.04
CA SER A 221 -25.00 -8.37 -7.58
C SER A 221 -24.83 -9.72 -6.88
N LEU A 222 -25.11 -10.83 -7.57
CA LEU A 222 -24.89 -12.18 -7.05
C LEU A 222 -23.42 -12.60 -7.13
N ILE A 223 -22.55 -11.88 -7.85
CA ILE A 223 -21.14 -12.22 -7.99
C ILE A 223 -20.37 -11.57 -6.82
N VAL A 224 -19.77 -12.41 -5.97
CA VAL A 224 -19.01 -11.94 -4.79
C VAL A 224 -17.52 -11.90 -5.05
N ASP A 225 -17.02 -12.80 -5.90
CA ASP A 225 -15.62 -12.88 -6.25
C ASP A 225 -15.41 -13.21 -7.72
N VAL A 226 -14.28 -12.79 -8.26
CA VAL A 226 -13.92 -13.04 -9.66
C VAL A 226 -12.41 -13.22 -9.74
N SER A 227 -11.99 -14.32 -10.36
CA SER A 227 -10.62 -14.55 -10.76
C SER A 227 -10.44 -14.21 -12.24
N VAL A 228 -9.31 -13.62 -12.59
CA VAL A 228 -8.95 -13.32 -13.98
C VAL A 228 -7.50 -13.73 -14.18
N ILE A 229 -7.29 -14.71 -15.06
CA ILE A 229 -5.96 -15.26 -15.39
C ILE A 229 -5.76 -15.25 -16.90
N SER A 230 -4.50 -15.33 -17.33
CA SER A 230 -4.13 -15.46 -18.75
C SER A 230 -3.43 -16.81 -18.97
N PRO A 231 -4.17 -17.87 -19.35
CA PRO A 231 -3.58 -19.19 -19.58
C PRO A 231 -2.58 -19.19 -20.74
N GLU A 232 -2.83 -18.37 -21.76
CA GLU A 232 -1.98 -18.17 -22.92
C GLU A 232 -1.96 -16.68 -23.30
N PRO A 233 -0.89 -16.16 -23.93
CA PRO A 233 -0.82 -14.78 -24.38
C PRO A 233 -2.03 -14.38 -25.23
N GLY A 234 -2.70 -13.28 -24.83
CA GLY A 234 -3.90 -12.77 -25.50
C GLY A 234 -5.19 -13.47 -25.10
N GLN A 235 -5.17 -14.49 -24.23
CA GLN A 235 -6.38 -15.06 -23.64
C GLN A 235 -6.65 -14.47 -22.25
N VAL A 236 -7.92 -14.14 -21.99
CA VAL A 236 -8.38 -13.65 -20.69
C VAL A 236 -9.46 -14.61 -20.20
N LEU A 237 -9.13 -15.45 -19.22
CA LEU A 237 -10.07 -16.35 -18.57
C LEU A 237 -10.64 -15.70 -17.31
N ILE A 238 -11.94 -15.42 -17.33
CA ILE A 238 -12.67 -14.84 -16.21
C ILE A 238 -13.50 -15.93 -15.54
N THR A 239 -13.37 -16.04 -14.22
CA THR A 239 -14.06 -17.04 -13.42
C THR A 239 -14.83 -16.36 -12.31
N PRO A 240 -16.16 -16.19 -12.44
CA PRO A 240 -16.99 -15.60 -11.39
C PRO A 240 -17.42 -16.63 -10.34
N LEU A 241 -17.55 -16.19 -9.10
CA LEU A 241 -18.09 -16.95 -7.96
C LEU A 241 -19.30 -16.24 -7.38
N LEU A 242 -20.37 -16.98 -7.10
CA LEU A 242 -21.61 -16.42 -6.57
C LEU A 242 -21.65 -16.40 -5.04
N VAL A 243 -22.57 -15.60 -4.49
CA VAL A 243 -22.88 -15.54 -3.06
C VAL A 243 -23.00 -16.95 -2.48
N GLY A 244 -22.40 -17.16 -1.31
CA GLY A 244 -22.44 -18.45 -0.60
C GLY A 244 -21.60 -19.56 -1.23
N GLY A 245 -20.66 -19.23 -2.13
CA GLY A 245 -19.85 -20.20 -2.86
C GLY A 245 -20.60 -20.87 -4.02
N GLY A 246 -21.68 -20.24 -4.51
CA GLY A 246 -22.47 -20.77 -5.59
C GLY A 246 -21.70 -20.82 -6.92
N ILE A 247 -21.85 -21.92 -7.65
CA ILE A 247 -21.25 -22.09 -8.98
C ILE A 247 -22.19 -21.48 -10.02
N PRO A 248 -21.75 -20.48 -10.80
CA PRO A 248 -22.58 -19.87 -11.84
C PRO A 248 -22.94 -20.88 -12.93
N GLY A 249 -24.23 -20.95 -13.27
CA GLY A 249 -24.72 -21.65 -14.44
C GLY A 249 -24.50 -20.83 -15.72
N LYS A 250 -24.80 -21.46 -16.87
CA LYS A 250 -24.54 -20.90 -18.20
C LYS A 250 -25.05 -19.47 -18.40
N GLU A 251 -26.29 -19.18 -18.02
CA GLU A 251 -26.88 -17.84 -18.19
C GLU A 251 -26.07 -16.74 -17.48
N MET A 252 -25.52 -17.04 -16.30
CA MET A 252 -24.69 -16.09 -15.57
C MET A 252 -23.32 -15.91 -16.24
N LEU A 253 -22.74 -16.99 -16.74
CA LEU A 253 -21.48 -16.94 -17.49
C LEU A 253 -21.65 -16.11 -18.77
N ASP A 254 -22.74 -16.31 -19.50
CA ASP A 254 -23.05 -15.58 -20.74
C ASP A 254 -23.26 -14.07 -20.47
N ILE A 255 -23.90 -13.70 -19.35
CA ILE A 255 -24.04 -12.28 -18.92
C ILE A 255 -22.66 -11.64 -18.65
N VAL A 256 -21.80 -12.34 -17.91
CA VAL A 256 -20.44 -11.85 -17.61
C VAL A 256 -19.60 -11.77 -18.87
N GLU A 257 -19.71 -12.76 -19.75
CA GLU A 257 -18.97 -12.82 -21.03
C GLU A 257 -19.39 -11.69 -21.95
N ALA A 258 -20.69 -11.42 -22.08
CA ALA A 258 -21.20 -10.30 -22.86
C ALA A 258 -20.69 -8.95 -22.35
N ALA A 259 -20.68 -8.74 -21.02
CA ALA A 259 -20.21 -7.51 -20.40
C ALA A 259 -18.69 -7.30 -20.60
N CYS A 260 -17.89 -8.36 -20.44
CA CYS A 260 -16.44 -8.27 -20.52
C CYS A 260 -15.92 -8.32 -21.96
N SER A 261 -16.70 -8.84 -22.90
CA SER A 261 -16.30 -8.99 -24.31
C SER A 261 -16.70 -7.81 -25.22
N ASP A 262 -17.40 -6.80 -24.67
CA ASP A 262 -17.82 -5.62 -25.43
C ASP A 262 -16.62 -4.89 -26.05
N LYS A 263 -16.78 -4.42 -27.29
CA LYS A 263 -15.69 -3.75 -28.05
C LYS A 263 -15.20 -2.45 -27.42
N SER A 264 -16.03 -1.80 -26.61
CA SER A 264 -15.66 -0.61 -25.84
C SER A 264 -14.99 -0.94 -24.50
N VAL A 265 -14.99 -2.22 -24.11
CA VAL A 265 -14.46 -2.72 -22.84
C VAL A 265 -13.14 -3.46 -23.04
N ARG A 266 -13.10 -4.48 -23.91
CA ARG A 266 -11.91 -5.32 -24.04
C ARG A 266 -10.84 -4.66 -24.90
N PRO A 267 -9.56 -4.78 -24.53
CA PRO A 267 -8.45 -4.51 -25.44
C PRO A 267 -8.58 -5.30 -26.75
N LEU A 268 -8.06 -4.74 -27.83
CA LEU A 268 -8.22 -5.29 -29.18
C LEU A 268 -7.68 -6.72 -29.31
N THR A 269 -6.58 -7.01 -28.62
CA THR A 269 -5.86 -8.30 -28.65
C THR A 269 -6.43 -9.35 -27.71
N ASP A 270 -7.40 -8.99 -26.86
CA ASP A 270 -7.86 -9.87 -25.81
C ASP A 270 -8.99 -10.78 -26.31
N HIS A 271 -8.77 -12.08 -26.14
CA HIS A 271 -9.73 -13.15 -26.34
C HIS A 271 -10.33 -13.51 -24.98
N VAL A 272 -11.39 -12.77 -24.63
CA VAL A 272 -12.13 -12.96 -23.38
C VAL A 272 -12.93 -14.25 -23.45
N ARG A 273 -12.81 -15.07 -22.40
CA ARG A 273 -13.59 -16.28 -22.17
C ARG A 273 -14.03 -16.30 -20.71
N VAL A 274 -15.26 -16.73 -20.45
CA VAL A 274 -15.77 -16.90 -19.08
C VAL A 274 -16.04 -18.37 -18.81
N ALA A 275 -15.65 -18.86 -17.63
CA ALA A 275 -15.90 -20.24 -17.21
C ALA A 275 -16.29 -20.31 -15.73
N ALA A 276 -17.07 -21.33 -15.38
CA ALA A 276 -17.36 -21.64 -13.99
C ALA A 276 -16.07 -22.07 -13.26
N PRO A 277 -15.96 -21.79 -11.94
CA PRO A 277 -14.84 -22.28 -11.15
C PRO A 277 -14.86 -23.78 -11.04
N GLU A 278 -13.68 -24.38 -11.05
CA GLU A 278 -13.52 -25.80 -10.75
C GLU A 278 -13.68 -26.01 -9.24
N VAL A 279 -14.47 -27.01 -8.87
CA VAL A 279 -14.74 -27.32 -7.46
C VAL A 279 -13.65 -28.26 -6.96
N VAL A 280 -13.06 -27.89 -5.83
CA VAL A 280 -12.12 -28.73 -5.07
C VAL A 280 -12.84 -29.22 -3.83
N ASP A 281 -13.36 -30.43 -3.90
CA ASP A 281 -14.01 -31.05 -2.75
C ASP A 281 -12.98 -31.43 -1.67
N TYR A 282 -13.37 -31.25 -0.41
CA TYR A 282 -12.59 -31.71 0.73
C TYR A 282 -13.48 -32.19 1.89
N ASP A 283 -12.95 -33.15 2.65
CA ASP A 283 -13.58 -33.62 3.88
C ASP A 283 -13.04 -32.86 5.09
N LEU A 284 -13.93 -32.53 6.02
CA LEU A 284 -13.61 -31.89 7.29
C LEU A 284 -13.92 -32.87 8.42
N THR A 285 -12.89 -33.50 8.99
CA THR A 285 -13.01 -34.41 10.13
C THR A 285 -12.12 -33.92 11.26
N LEU A 286 -12.73 -33.62 12.41
CA LEU A 286 -12.01 -33.13 13.57
C LEU A 286 -12.53 -33.69 14.89
N THR A 287 -11.64 -33.72 15.88
CA THR A 287 -11.97 -34.00 17.27
C THR A 287 -11.45 -32.87 18.15
N TYR A 288 -12.30 -32.30 19.00
CA TYR A 288 -11.91 -31.24 19.93
C TYR A 288 -12.15 -31.64 21.39
N TYR A 289 -11.38 -31.01 22.28
CA TYR A 289 -11.36 -31.30 23.71
C TYR A 289 -11.55 -30.01 24.50
N LEU A 290 -12.24 -30.10 25.62
CA LEU A 290 -12.51 -29.00 26.51
C LEU A 290 -11.68 -29.14 27.78
N ASP A 291 -11.23 -28.02 28.34
CA ASP A 291 -10.61 -28.02 29.66
C ASP A 291 -11.64 -28.43 30.73
N ARG A 292 -11.28 -29.33 31.64
CA ARG A 292 -12.15 -29.77 32.73
C ARG A 292 -12.61 -28.60 33.62
N ALA A 293 -11.80 -27.55 33.77
CA ALA A 293 -12.20 -26.33 34.48
C ALA A 293 -13.43 -25.63 33.84
N ASN A 294 -13.70 -25.89 32.56
CA ASN A 294 -14.81 -25.34 31.80
C ASN A 294 -15.98 -26.34 31.60
N GLU A 295 -16.03 -27.44 32.34
CA GLU A 295 -17.08 -28.47 32.21
C GLU A 295 -18.50 -27.89 32.26
N ALA A 296 -18.77 -26.94 33.16
CA ALA A 296 -20.06 -26.27 33.28
C ALA A 296 -20.48 -25.46 32.03
N LYS A 297 -19.52 -25.12 31.16
CA LYS A 297 -19.74 -24.41 29.89
C LYS A 297 -19.78 -25.35 28.68
N SER A 298 -19.69 -26.67 28.90
CA SER A 298 -19.56 -27.66 27.81
C SER A 298 -20.58 -27.46 26.70
N VAL A 299 -21.88 -27.40 27.02
CA VAL A 299 -22.95 -27.23 26.01
C VAL A 299 -22.77 -25.93 25.20
N ALA A 300 -22.40 -24.83 25.85
CA ALA A 300 -22.17 -23.55 25.18
C ALA A 300 -20.95 -23.60 24.25
N VAL A 301 -19.85 -24.23 24.68
CA VAL A 301 -18.66 -24.41 23.86
C VAL A 301 -18.92 -25.35 22.69
N GLN A 302 -19.67 -26.44 22.87
CA GLN A 302 -20.03 -27.33 21.76
C GLN A 302 -20.82 -26.58 20.67
N SER A 303 -21.78 -25.73 21.06
CA SER A 303 -22.51 -24.88 20.12
C SER A 303 -21.62 -23.84 19.43
N ALA A 304 -20.69 -23.22 20.17
CA ALA A 304 -19.75 -22.26 19.60
C ALA A 304 -18.78 -22.91 18.61
N VAL A 305 -18.31 -24.13 18.90
CA VAL A 305 -17.44 -24.91 18.00
C VAL A 305 -18.18 -25.32 16.74
N ALA A 306 -19.44 -25.77 16.84
CA ALA A 306 -20.26 -26.07 15.67
C ALA A 306 -20.40 -24.84 14.75
N LYS A 307 -20.69 -23.67 15.34
CA LYS A 307 -20.74 -22.41 14.59
C LYS A 307 -19.39 -22.04 13.97
N ALA A 308 -18.29 -22.19 14.69
CA ALA A 308 -16.95 -21.90 14.16
C ALA A 308 -16.60 -22.78 12.95
N VAL A 309 -17.07 -24.03 12.94
CA VAL A 309 -16.92 -24.94 11.78
C VAL A 309 -17.78 -24.46 10.60
N GLU A 310 -19.04 -24.06 10.83
CA GLU A 310 -19.90 -23.46 9.80
C GLU A 310 -19.29 -22.18 9.22
N ASP A 311 -18.81 -21.29 10.10
CA ASP A 311 -18.15 -20.03 9.72
C ASP A 311 -16.88 -20.31 8.89
N TYR A 312 -16.09 -21.34 9.23
CA TYR A 312 -14.94 -21.78 8.42
C TYR A 312 -15.37 -22.29 7.04
N ILE A 313 -16.42 -23.11 6.96
CA ILE A 313 -16.93 -23.64 5.68
C ILE A 313 -17.41 -22.49 4.79
N ASP A 314 -18.18 -21.56 5.36
CA ASP A 314 -18.69 -20.39 4.66
C ASP A 314 -17.58 -19.44 4.23
N TRP A 315 -16.62 -19.19 5.11
CA TRP A 315 -15.39 -18.49 4.77
C TRP A 315 -14.71 -19.20 3.60
N GLN A 316 -14.33 -20.48 3.71
CA GLN A 316 -13.56 -21.20 2.69
C GLN A 316 -14.18 -21.10 1.29
N LYS A 317 -15.50 -21.30 1.17
CA LYS A 317 -16.19 -21.27 -0.12
C LYS A 317 -16.54 -19.86 -0.61
N SER A 318 -16.27 -18.80 0.15
CA SER A 318 -16.62 -17.42 -0.24
C SER A 318 -15.60 -16.74 -1.16
N LYS A 319 -14.50 -17.41 -1.52
CA LYS A 319 -13.40 -16.82 -2.30
C LYS A 319 -12.72 -17.85 -3.19
N LEU A 320 -12.33 -17.45 -4.39
CA LEU A 320 -11.55 -18.27 -5.31
C LEU A 320 -10.07 -18.32 -4.91
N GLY A 321 -9.38 -19.41 -5.24
CA GLY A 321 -7.94 -19.58 -4.97
C GLY A 321 -7.57 -19.58 -3.49
N ARG A 322 -8.54 -19.75 -2.60
CA ARG A 322 -8.26 -19.83 -1.17
C ARG A 322 -7.76 -21.24 -0.85
N ASP A 323 -6.50 -21.31 -0.45
CA ASP A 323 -5.89 -22.55 0.05
C ASP A 323 -6.72 -23.16 1.18
N ILE A 324 -6.77 -24.48 1.21
CA ILE A 324 -7.38 -25.20 2.32
C ILE A 324 -6.32 -25.26 3.43
N ASN A 325 -6.53 -24.50 4.50
CA ASN A 325 -5.57 -24.41 5.60
C ASN A 325 -6.20 -24.83 6.94
N PRO A 326 -5.80 -25.99 7.52
CA PRO A 326 -6.32 -26.45 8.80
C PRO A 326 -5.97 -25.51 9.98
N ASP A 327 -4.91 -24.70 9.88
CA ASP A 327 -4.50 -23.82 10.98
C ASP A 327 -5.55 -22.74 11.30
N GLU A 328 -6.26 -22.24 10.28
CA GLU A 328 -7.36 -21.29 10.45
C GLU A 328 -8.51 -21.94 11.21
N LEU A 329 -8.84 -23.18 10.88
CA LEU A 329 -9.87 -23.96 11.57
C LEU A 329 -9.48 -24.23 13.04
N ILE A 330 -8.20 -24.54 13.33
CA ILE A 330 -7.71 -24.67 14.71
C ILE A 330 -7.90 -23.35 15.47
N CYS A 331 -7.54 -22.21 14.84
CA CYS A 331 -7.68 -20.89 15.44
C CYS A 331 -9.14 -20.60 15.83
N LEU A 332 -10.07 -20.78 14.90
CA LEU A 332 -11.51 -20.56 15.12
C LEU A 332 -12.06 -21.46 16.23
N ILE A 333 -11.69 -22.75 16.25
CA ILE A 333 -12.16 -23.70 17.26
C ILE A 333 -11.61 -23.36 18.66
N LYS A 334 -10.34 -22.94 18.75
CA LYS A 334 -9.77 -22.50 20.03
C LYS A 334 -10.41 -21.21 20.52
N ASN A 335 -10.68 -20.25 19.63
CA ASN A 335 -11.39 -19.02 19.96
C ASN A 335 -12.84 -19.28 20.41
N ALA A 336 -13.46 -20.35 19.93
CA ALA A 336 -14.77 -20.83 20.39
C ALA A 336 -14.73 -21.47 21.79
N GLY A 337 -13.55 -21.63 22.40
CA GLY A 337 -13.37 -22.10 23.78
C GLY A 337 -12.85 -23.52 23.93
N ALA A 338 -12.52 -24.21 22.83
CA ALA A 338 -11.86 -25.51 22.92
C ALA A 338 -10.42 -25.36 23.43
N LYS A 339 -9.97 -26.29 24.28
CA LYS A 339 -8.58 -26.35 24.74
C LYS A 339 -7.65 -26.82 23.61
N ARG A 340 -8.07 -27.88 22.94
CA ARG A 340 -7.28 -28.58 21.91
C ARG A 340 -8.19 -29.05 20.79
N ALA A 341 -7.72 -28.92 19.57
CA ALA A 341 -8.37 -29.46 18.37
C ALA A 341 -7.37 -30.36 17.63
N VAL A 342 -7.86 -31.49 17.13
CA VAL A 342 -7.13 -32.40 16.25
C VAL A 342 -7.91 -32.46 14.95
N ILE A 343 -7.31 -31.97 13.88
CA ILE A 343 -7.88 -32.02 12.53
C ILE A 343 -7.26 -33.22 11.82
N SER A 344 -8.08 -34.21 11.53
CA SER A 344 -7.70 -35.39 10.74
C SER A 344 -7.78 -35.09 9.24
N SER A 345 -8.73 -34.25 8.84
CA SER A 345 -8.86 -33.67 7.51
C SER A 345 -9.59 -32.32 7.60
N PRO A 346 -9.30 -31.35 6.72
CA PRO A 346 -8.35 -31.41 5.61
C PRO A 346 -6.89 -31.23 6.06
N THR A 347 -5.94 -31.63 5.21
CA THR A 347 -4.54 -31.21 5.30
C THR A 347 -4.32 -29.96 4.45
N PHE A 348 -3.20 -29.26 4.67
CA PHE A 348 -2.89 -28.08 3.86
C PHE A 348 -2.85 -28.44 2.37
N ARG A 349 -3.62 -27.73 1.56
CA ARG A 349 -3.68 -27.92 0.11
C ARG A 349 -3.79 -26.56 -0.60
N ILE A 350 -2.88 -26.35 -1.53
CA ILE A 350 -2.92 -25.18 -2.42
C ILE A 350 -4.08 -25.32 -3.39
N VAL A 351 -4.85 -24.25 -3.56
CA VAL A 351 -6.01 -24.18 -4.47
C VAL A 351 -5.71 -23.17 -5.56
N ALA A 352 -5.89 -23.55 -6.82
CA ALA A 352 -5.60 -22.65 -7.94
C ALA A 352 -6.57 -21.45 -7.99
N ASP A 353 -6.10 -20.33 -8.53
CA ASP A 353 -6.81 -19.04 -8.51
C ASP A 353 -8.22 -19.06 -9.11
N ASN A 354 -8.52 -19.99 -10.00
CA ASN A 354 -9.83 -20.16 -10.64
C ASN A 354 -10.66 -21.32 -10.05
N HIS A 355 -10.24 -21.87 -8.91
CA HIS A 355 -10.94 -22.96 -8.22
C HIS A 355 -11.59 -22.46 -6.93
N VAL A 356 -12.65 -23.16 -6.49
CA VAL A 356 -13.30 -22.94 -5.20
C VAL A 356 -13.27 -24.23 -4.39
N ALA A 357 -12.87 -24.15 -3.12
CA ALA A 357 -12.87 -25.31 -2.22
C ALA A 357 -14.23 -25.41 -1.50
N ILE A 358 -14.86 -26.59 -1.58
CA ILE A 358 -16.17 -26.85 -0.98
C ILE A 358 -16.07 -28.08 -0.06
N ALA A 359 -16.60 -27.95 1.16
CA ALA A 359 -16.63 -29.06 2.11
C ALA A 359 -17.75 -30.04 1.72
N GLU A 360 -17.43 -31.33 1.66
CA GLU A 360 -18.40 -32.39 1.34
C GLU A 360 -18.87 -33.10 2.62
N ASN A 361 -17.96 -33.82 3.29
CA ASN A 361 -18.28 -34.53 4.53
C ASN A 361 -17.74 -33.77 5.75
N VAL A 362 -18.63 -33.37 6.64
CA VAL A 362 -18.30 -32.61 7.86
C VAL A 362 -18.58 -33.47 9.10
N ASN A 363 -17.52 -33.92 9.76
CA ASN A 363 -17.57 -34.77 10.94
C ASN A 363 -16.88 -34.09 12.12
N VAL A 364 -17.67 -33.61 13.08
CA VAL A 364 -17.20 -32.91 14.28
C VAL A 364 -17.44 -33.76 15.51
N THR A 365 -16.38 -34.18 16.18
CA THR A 365 -16.45 -35.05 17.37
C THR A 365 -16.00 -34.32 18.63
N PHE A 366 -16.80 -34.40 19.69
CA PHE A 366 -16.37 -33.98 21.03
C PHE A 366 -15.59 -35.13 21.70
N GLY A 367 -14.28 -34.94 21.90
CA GLY A 367 -13.37 -35.92 22.47
C GLY A 367 -13.38 -36.01 23.99
N GLY A 368 -14.12 -35.14 24.68
CA GLY A 368 -14.25 -35.14 26.13
C GLY A 368 -13.45 -34.03 26.84
N LEU A 369 -13.25 -34.23 28.15
CA LEU A 369 -12.60 -33.26 29.05
C LEU A 369 -11.15 -33.63 29.33
N GLU A 370 -10.25 -32.64 29.26
CA GLU A 370 -8.82 -32.76 29.55
C GLU A 370 -8.43 -31.88 30.75
N ASN A 371 -7.46 -32.34 31.55
CA ASN A 371 -6.85 -31.51 32.62
C ASN A 371 -5.74 -30.64 32.02
N GLU A 372 -5.35 -29.57 32.73
CA GLU A 372 -4.29 -28.62 32.33
C GLU A 372 -3.00 -29.29 31.85
#